data_AF-A0A7S0KAQ9-F1
#
_entry.id   AF-A0A7S0KAQ9-F1
#
_cell.length_a   1.000
_cell.length_b   1.000
_cell.length_c   1.000
_cell.angle_alpha   90.00
_cell.angle_beta   90.00
_cell.angle_gamma   90.00
#
_symmetry.space_group_name_H-M   'P 1'
#
loop_
_entity.id
_entity.type
_entity.pdbx_description
1 polymer ?
#
loop_
_entity_poly.entity_id
_entity_poly.type
_entity_poly.pdbx_seq_one_letter_code
_entity_poly.pdbx_strand_id
1 'polypeptide(L)'
;GNSLWSYCGCVANAKPSDVFALRWPVDDNGAPFATAAIGISVEPLAATLEKESVLVQHKETFAKRVAEDLFRFMQSFQTGGDAQHMVVPTNILDRWFDKFINKFRRDPGFIDRPRLDAA
;
A
#
# COMPACT_ATOMS: atom_id res chain seq x y z
N GLY A 1 -12.35 0.57 20.97
CA GLY A 1 -13.32 1.63 20.73
C GLY A 1 -13.52 1.80 19.24
N ASN A 2 -14.72 1.46 18.75
CA ASN A 2 -15.40 1.81 17.49
C ASN A 2 -14.64 2.62 16.40
N SER A 3 -13.72 2.03 15.63
CA SER A 3 -13.21 2.69 14.42
C SER A 3 -14.05 2.33 13.19
N LEU A 4 -15.20 3.00 13.02
CA LEU A 4 -16.04 2.94 11.80
C LEU A 4 -15.58 3.91 10.70
N TRP A 5 -14.60 4.78 10.99
CA TRP A 5 -14.17 5.85 10.11
C TRP A 5 -12.67 5.76 9.84
N SER A 6 -12.28 5.94 8.59
CA SER A 6 -10.89 6.05 8.16
C SER A 6 -10.61 7.45 7.62
N TYR A 7 -9.42 7.98 7.91
CA TYR A 7 -9.00 9.28 7.39
C TYR A 7 -8.65 9.14 5.91
N CYS A 8 -9.32 9.94 5.07
CA CYS A 8 -9.18 9.89 3.61
C CYS A 8 -8.24 10.96 3.06
N GLY A 9 -8.06 12.07 3.78
CA GLY A 9 -7.30 13.25 3.34
C GLY A 9 -7.90 14.55 3.87
N CYS A 10 -7.37 15.67 3.41
CA CYS A 10 -7.82 17.01 3.80
C CYS A 10 -7.91 17.96 2.60
N VAL A 11 -8.69 19.01 2.77
CA VAL A 11 -8.84 20.11 1.81
C VAL A 11 -8.68 21.40 2.60
N ALA A 12 -7.95 22.36 2.05
CA ALA A 12 -7.64 23.63 2.74
C ALA A 12 -7.84 24.80 1.79
N ASN A 13 -7.88 26.04 2.30
CA ASN A 13 -8.05 27.22 1.44
C ASN A 13 -6.97 27.35 0.35
N ALA A 14 -5.76 26.87 0.62
CA ALA A 14 -4.67 26.83 -0.36
C ALA A 14 -4.88 25.79 -1.48
N LYS A 15 -5.65 24.73 -1.22
CA LYS A 15 -6.03 23.67 -2.16
C LYS A 15 -7.50 23.31 -1.91
N PRO A 16 -8.45 24.05 -2.51
CA PRO A 16 -9.88 23.96 -2.18
C PRO A 16 -10.59 22.72 -2.75
N SER A 17 -9.87 21.87 -3.49
CA SER A 17 -10.39 20.61 -4.05
C SER A 17 -9.28 19.57 -4.15
N ASP A 18 -9.62 18.30 -3.91
CA ASP A 18 -8.71 17.17 -4.11
C ASP A 18 -9.48 15.91 -4.52
N VAL A 19 -8.76 14.92 -5.07
CA VAL A 19 -9.32 13.63 -5.47
C VAL A 19 -8.72 12.52 -4.62
N PHE A 20 -9.57 11.81 -3.88
CA PHE A 20 -9.16 10.71 -3.00
C PHE A 20 -9.58 9.36 -3.58
N ALA A 21 -8.61 8.46 -3.77
CA ALA A 21 -8.88 7.08 -4.15
C ALA A 21 -9.29 6.28 -2.91
N LEU A 22 -10.58 6.04 -2.75
CA LEU A 22 -11.15 5.33 -1.61
C LEU A 22 -11.39 3.85 -1.93
N ARG A 23 -11.23 2.98 -0.92
CA ARG A 23 -11.71 1.59 -0.98
C ARG A 23 -13.12 1.54 -0.39
N TRP A 24 -13.98 0.71 -0.99
CA TRP A 24 -15.34 0.52 -0.45
C TRP A 24 -15.25 -0.09 0.95
N PRO A 25 -16.00 0.43 1.94
CA PRO A 25 -15.92 -0.07 3.30
C PRO A 25 -16.47 -1.50 3.37
N VAL A 26 -15.80 -2.35 4.12
CA VAL A 26 -16.17 -3.74 4.37
C VAL A 26 -16.34 -3.98 5.86
N ASP A 27 -17.22 -4.89 6.25
CA ASP A 27 -17.40 -5.31 7.62
C ASP A 27 -16.21 -6.15 8.13
N ASP A 28 -16.23 -6.53 9.41
CA ASP A 28 -15.19 -7.36 10.02
C ASP A 28 -15.06 -8.75 9.37
N ASN A 29 -16.08 -9.18 8.61
CA ASN A 29 -16.11 -10.43 7.86
C ASN A 29 -15.67 -10.24 6.39
N GLY A 30 -15.29 -9.03 5.99
CA GLY A 30 -14.88 -8.69 4.62
C GLY A 30 -16.02 -8.51 3.62
N ALA A 31 -17.27 -8.48 4.06
CA ALA A 31 -18.43 -8.20 3.21
C ALA A 31 -18.61 -6.68 3.02
N PRO A 32 -18.87 -6.20 1.80
CA PRO A 32 -19.05 -4.78 1.53
C PRO A 32 -20.33 -4.25 2.20
N PHE A 33 -20.26 -3.06 2.81
CA PHE A 33 -21.47 -2.40 3.32
C PHE A 33 -22.38 -1.98 2.16
N ALA A 34 -23.70 -1.93 2.40
CA ALA A 34 -24.67 -1.49 1.39
C ALA A 34 -24.54 -0.01 1.04
N THR A 35 -24.04 0.81 1.97
CA THR A 35 -23.86 2.25 1.80
C THR A 35 -22.51 2.68 2.37
N ALA A 36 -21.93 3.73 1.77
CA ALA A 36 -20.74 4.39 2.27
C ALA A 36 -21.09 5.82 2.67
N ALA A 37 -20.49 6.31 3.76
CA ALA A 37 -20.67 7.67 4.24
C ALA A 37 -19.33 8.41 4.22
N ILE A 38 -19.36 9.71 3.89
CA ILE A 38 -18.20 10.59 3.93
C ILE A 38 -18.44 11.62 5.05
N GLY A 39 -17.55 11.62 6.04
CA GLY A 39 -17.57 12.59 7.14
C GLY A 39 -16.63 13.74 6.85
N ILE A 40 -17.10 14.97 7.02
CA ILE A 40 -16.28 16.18 6.89
C ILE A 40 -16.17 16.81 8.28
N SER A 41 -14.94 17.01 8.75
CA SER A 41 -14.63 17.65 10.03
C SER A 41 -13.74 18.86 9.78
N VAL A 42 -14.07 19.98 10.42
CA VAL A 42 -13.24 21.19 10.36
C VAL A 42 -12.25 21.14 11.51
N GLU A 43 -10.96 21.08 11.17
CA GLU A 43 -9.88 20.96 12.14
C GLU A 43 -8.77 22.01 11.89
N PRO A 44 -7.96 22.35 12.90
CA PRO A 44 -6.78 23.20 12.72
C PRO A 44 -5.80 22.59 11.72
N LEU A 45 -5.19 23.43 10.86
CA LEU A 45 -4.29 23.01 9.79
C LEU A 45 -3.11 22.15 10.29
N ALA A 46 -2.55 22.46 11.46
CA ALA A 46 -1.44 21.71 12.04
C ALA A 46 -1.81 20.24 12.32
N ALA A 47 -3.00 19.99 12.86
CA ALA A 47 -3.47 18.63 13.16
C ALA A 47 -3.80 17.82 11.89
N THR A 48 -4.25 18.50 10.82
CA THR A 48 -4.55 17.84 9.54
C THR A 48 -3.29 17.44 8.78
N LEU A 49 -2.23 18.25 8.86
CA LEU A 49 -0.91 17.95 8.28
C LEU A 49 -0.27 16.71 8.92
N GLU A 50 -0.39 16.55 10.24
CA GLU A 50 0.10 15.35 10.93
C GLU A 50 -0.61 14.08 10.41
N LYS A 51 -1.94 14.12 10.25
CA LYS A 51 -2.72 13.00 9.69
C LYS A 51 -2.34 12.70 8.23
N GLU A 52 -2.07 13.74 7.43
CA GLU A 52 -1.60 13.57 6.05
C GLU A 52 -0.21 12.92 5.99
N SER A 53 0.68 13.26 6.93
CA SER A 53 2.02 12.65 7.02
C SER A 53 1.94 11.12 7.20
N VAL A 54 0.95 10.64 7.96
CA VAL A 54 0.70 9.19 8.15
C VAL A 54 0.33 8.51 6.83
N LEU A 55 -0.46 9.18 5.97
CA LEU A 55 -0.82 8.66 4.65
C LEU A 55 0.40 8.59 3.71
N VAL A 56 1.28 9.58 3.79
CA VAL A 56 2.55 9.60 3.03
C VAL A 56 3.47 8.48 3.51
N GLN A 57 3.58 8.26 4.82
CA GLN A 57 4.35 7.15 5.40
C GLN A 57 3.82 5.78 4.95
N HIS A 58 2.51 5.65 4.74
CA HIS A 58 1.94 4.43 4.16
C HIS A 58 2.43 4.17 2.73
N LYS A 59 2.52 5.22 1.89
CA LYS A 59 3.08 5.12 0.53
C LYS A 59 4.56 4.76 0.52
N GLU A 60 5.34 5.31 1.46
CA GLU A 60 6.76 4.96 1.61
C GLU A 60 6.93 3.50 2.04
N THR A 61 6.11 3.03 2.97
CA THR A 61 6.10 1.63 3.42
C THR A 61 5.71 0.68 2.30
N PHE A 62 4.73 1.05 1.47
CA PHE A 62 4.36 0.29 0.28
C PHE A 62 5.54 0.16 -0.68
N ALA A 63 6.22 1.26 -1.00
CA ALA A 63 7.39 1.23 -1.89
C ALA A 63 8.52 0.32 -1.35
N LYS A 64 8.78 0.35 -0.03
CA LYS A 64 9.74 -0.56 0.61
C LYS A 64 9.34 -2.03 0.43
N ARG A 65 8.06 -2.37 0.61
CA ARG A 65 7.57 -3.74 0.42
C ARG A 65 7.62 -4.22 -1.03
N VAL A 66 7.38 -3.33 -1.99
CA VAL A 66 7.57 -3.64 -3.43
C VAL A 66 9.03 -3.98 -3.71
N ALA A 67 9.96 -3.17 -3.19
CA ALA A 67 11.40 -3.41 -3.36
C ALA A 67 11.84 -4.73 -2.70
N GLU A 68 11.33 -5.04 -1.51
CA GLU A 68 11.59 -6.33 -0.84
C GLU A 68 11.05 -7.54 -1.63
N ASP A 69 9.84 -7.44 -2.19
CA ASP A 69 9.26 -8.53 -2.99
C ASP A 69 10.11 -8.80 -4.25
N LEU A 70 10.53 -7.72 -4.93
CA LEU A 70 11.45 -7.81 -6.06
C LEU A 70 12.77 -8.46 -5.65
N PHE A 71 13.38 -8.01 -4.55
CA PHE A 71 14.64 -8.54 -4.08
C PHE A 71 14.56 -10.03 -3.74
N ARG A 72 13.49 -10.46 -3.04
CA ARG A 72 13.24 -11.88 -2.74
C ARG A 72 13.02 -12.71 -4.00
N PHE A 73 12.33 -12.15 -4.99
CA PHE A 73 12.17 -12.82 -6.28
C PHE A 73 13.52 -13.01 -6.95
N MET A 74 14.38 -11.99 -7.00
CA MET A 74 15.73 -12.10 -7.57
C MET A 74 16.61 -13.11 -6.81
N GLN A 75 16.58 -13.10 -5.47
CA GLN A 75 17.26 -14.10 -4.63
C GLN A 75 16.83 -15.54 -4.95
N SER A 76 15.55 -15.77 -5.28
CA SER A 76 15.07 -17.13 -5.59
C SER A 76 15.67 -17.76 -6.85
N PHE A 77 16.28 -16.96 -7.73
CA PHE A 77 17.00 -17.44 -8.93
C PHE A 77 18.51 -17.54 -8.69
N GLN A 78 19.00 -17.18 -7.50
CA GLN A 78 20.41 -17.29 -7.18
C GLN A 78 20.81 -18.78 -7.14
N THR A 79 21.54 -19.20 -8.17
CA THR A 79 22.07 -20.56 -8.27
C THR A 79 23.59 -20.46 -8.11
N GLY A 80 24.09 -20.55 -6.87
CA GLY A 80 25.51 -20.78 -6.57
C GLY A 80 26.51 -19.67 -6.97
N GLY A 81 26.21 -18.40 -6.69
CA GLY A 81 27.15 -17.28 -6.88
C GLY A 81 27.73 -16.73 -5.58
N ASP A 82 28.96 -16.23 -5.64
CA ASP A 82 29.70 -15.55 -4.56
C ASP A 82 28.88 -14.40 -3.94
N ALA A 83 29.08 -14.12 -2.65
CA ALA A 83 28.23 -13.24 -1.84
C ALA A 83 28.17 -11.78 -2.31
N GLN A 84 29.06 -11.37 -3.23
CA GLN A 84 29.21 -10.01 -3.75
C GLN A 84 28.48 -9.76 -5.08
N HIS A 85 28.12 -10.80 -5.84
CA HIS A 85 27.54 -10.63 -7.17
C HIS A 85 26.36 -11.58 -7.42
N MET A 86 25.20 -10.99 -7.72
CA MET A 86 24.00 -11.73 -8.08
C MET A 86 23.93 -11.91 -9.61
N VAL A 87 24.05 -13.15 -10.08
CA VAL A 87 23.82 -13.48 -11.48
C VAL A 87 22.33 -13.79 -11.65
N VAL A 88 21.62 -12.89 -12.32
CA VAL A 88 20.21 -13.05 -12.67
C VAL A 88 20.04 -13.10 -14.19
N PRO A 89 19.05 -13.85 -14.69
CA PRO A 89 18.64 -13.73 -16.08
C PRO A 89 18.28 -12.27 -16.41
N THR A 90 18.68 -11.79 -17.60
CA THR A 90 18.42 -10.40 -18.01
C THR A 90 16.92 -10.07 -18.10
N ASN A 91 16.07 -11.07 -18.28
CA ASN A 91 14.61 -10.95 -18.31
C ASN A 91 13.93 -11.08 -16.93
N ILE A 92 14.69 -11.03 -15.83
CA ILE A 92 14.14 -11.22 -14.49
C ILE A 92 13.15 -10.12 -14.11
N LEU A 93 13.44 -8.87 -14.50
CA LEU A 93 12.59 -7.72 -14.20
C LEU A 93 11.26 -7.82 -14.93
N ASP A 94 11.26 -8.15 -16.22
CA ASP A 94 10.03 -8.32 -17.01
C ASP A 94 9.17 -9.45 -16.44
N ARG A 95 9.78 -10.60 -16.13
CA ARG A 95 9.06 -11.75 -15.54
C ARG A 95 8.48 -11.43 -14.15
N TRP A 96 9.24 -10.72 -13.32
CA TRP A 96 8.73 -10.26 -12.03
C TRP A 96 7.58 -9.29 -12.23
N PHE A 97 7.73 -8.31 -13.13
CA PHE A 97 6.75 -7.26 -13.38
C PHE A 97 5.43 -7.85 -13.86
N ASP A 98 5.45 -8.78 -14.83
CA ASP A 98 4.25 -9.48 -15.30
C ASP A 98 3.56 -10.24 -14.17
N LYS A 99 4.33 -10.96 -13.36
CA LYS A 99 3.81 -11.70 -12.20
C LYS A 99 3.22 -10.76 -11.14
N PHE A 100 3.91 -9.65 -10.88
CA PHE A 100 3.53 -8.63 -9.92
C PHE A 100 2.23 -7.95 -10.35
N ILE A 101 2.12 -7.48 -11.60
CA ILE A 101 0.91 -6.83 -12.11
C ILE A 101 -0.27 -7.80 -12.15
N ASN A 102 -0.08 -9.05 -12.56
CA ASN A 102 -1.15 -10.05 -12.52
C ASN A 102 -1.66 -10.32 -11.11
N LYS A 103 -0.75 -10.38 -10.12
CA LYS A 103 -1.11 -10.54 -8.70
C LYS A 103 -1.75 -9.27 -8.13
N PHE A 104 -1.25 -8.09 -8.49
CA PHE A 104 -1.76 -6.80 -8.06
C PHE A 104 -3.16 -6.52 -8.60
N ARG A 105 -3.44 -6.87 -9.86
CA ARG A 105 -4.79 -6.78 -10.45
C ARG A 105 -5.79 -7.68 -9.74
N ARG A 106 -5.34 -8.85 -9.27
CA ARG A 106 -6.20 -9.81 -8.56
C ARG A 106 -6.43 -9.44 -7.09
N ASP A 107 -5.43 -8.88 -6.43
CA ASP A 107 -5.54 -8.41 -5.05
C ASP A 107 -4.66 -7.16 -4.84
N PRO A 108 -5.21 -5.95 -4.96
CA PRO A 108 -4.45 -4.71 -4.74
C PRO A 108 -3.89 -4.58 -3.32
N GLY A 109 -4.39 -5.36 -2.35
CA GLY A 109 -3.95 -5.34 -0.95
C GLY A 109 -2.86 -6.37 -0.62
N PHE A 110 -2.37 -7.17 -1.58
CA PHE A 110 -1.44 -8.27 -1.28
C PHE A 110 -0.11 -7.81 -0.66
N ILE A 111 0.30 -6.56 -0.92
CA ILE A 111 1.54 -5.96 -0.42
C ILE A 111 1.34 -5.33 0.95
N ASP A 112 0.14 -4.79 1.21
CA ASP A 112 -0.18 -4.09 2.45
C ASP A 112 -0.49 -5.05 3.62
N ARG A 113 -0.77 -6.33 3.34
CA ARG A 113 -1.01 -7.32 4.40
C ARG A 113 0.27 -7.53 5.23
N PRO A 114 0.23 -7.34 6.57
CA PRO A 114 1.31 -7.78 7.43
C PRO A 114 1.45 -9.30 7.27
N ARG A 115 2.67 -9.78 7.01
CA ARG A 115 2.95 -11.22 7.08
C ARG A 115 2.62 -11.67 8.49
N LEU A 116 1.65 -12.58 8.62
CA LEU A 116 1.28 -13.23 9.88
C LEU A 116 2.39 -14.16 10.42
N ASP A 117 3.54 -14.25 9.75
CA ASP A 117 4.65 -15.14 10.08
C ASP A 117 5.66 -14.54 11.09
N ALA A 118 5.27 -13.51 11.85
CA ALA A 118 6.10 -12.92 12.90
C ALA A 118 5.35 -12.91 14.25
N ALA A 119 4.88 -14.09 14.65
CA ALA A 119 4.50 -14.43 16.03
C ALA A 119 5.27 -15.68 16.44
#